data_AF-A0A7C8EMF5-F1
#
_entry.id   AF-A0A7C8EMF5-F1
#
_cell.length_a   1.000
_cell.length_b   1.000
_cell.length_c   1.000
_cell.angle_alpha   90.00
_cell.angle_beta   90.00
_cell.angle_gamma   90.00
#
_symmetry.space_group_name_H-M   'P 1'
#
loop_
_entity.id
_entity.type
_entity.pdbx_description
1 polymer ?
#
loop_
_entity_poly.entity_id
_entity_poly.type
_entity_poly.pdbx_seq_one_letter_code
_entity_poly.pdbx_strand_id
1 'polypeptide(L)'
;ESGSRVVTELLIVEKYESVQHLVSNVKGRLAENLDALNAYLATMNMGTLTGAPKIEAMKLIRLLENSKRGYYGGAVMYLTVDGKFDSCITIRSLQIKDHTAYIRVGAGIVHDSIPEKEFEETEHKAGSCLRAIYGK
;
A
#
# COMPACT_ATOMS: atom_id res chain seq x y z
N GLU A 1 -4.27 6.02 22.87
CA GLU A 1 -4.77 5.56 24.18
C GLU A 1 -5.08 4.07 24.19
N SER A 2 -4.69 3.38 25.27
CA SER A 2 -5.01 1.96 25.45
C SER A 2 -6.54 1.74 25.46
N GLY A 3 -6.99 0.62 24.91
CA GLY A 3 -8.42 0.29 24.81
C GLY A 3 -9.23 1.07 23.77
N SER A 4 -8.69 2.15 23.17
CA SER A 4 -9.43 2.97 22.19
C SER A 4 -9.46 2.39 20.77
N ARG A 5 -8.61 1.41 20.45
CA ARG A 5 -8.50 0.83 19.10
C ARG A 5 -9.66 -0.11 18.81
N VAL A 6 -10.39 0.15 17.74
CA VAL A 6 -11.54 -0.63 17.29
C VAL A 6 -11.49 -0.91 15.79
N VAL A 7 -12.01 -2.06 15.37
CA VAL A 7 -12.33 -2.34 13.96
C VAL A 7 -13.73 -1.80 13.72
N THR A 8 -13.86 -0.73 12.93
CA THR A 8 -15.17 -0.10 12.68
C THR A 8 -15.94 -0.77 11.56
N GLU A 9 -15.24 -1.30 10.57
CA GLU A 9 -15.82 -2.05 9.45
C GLU A 9 -14.92 -3.24 9.19
N LEU A 10 -15.51 -4.41 9.01
CA LEU A 10 -14.80 -5.68 8.89
C LEU A 10 -15.20 -6.36 7.59
N LEU A 11 -14.21 -6.65 6.74
CA LEU A 11 -14.34 -7.42 5.50
C LEU A 11 -15.44 -6.90 4.57
N ILE A 12 -15.48 -5.59 4.36
CA ILE A 12 -16.38 -4.95 3.40
C ILE A 12 -15.78 -5.02 1.99
N VAL A 13 -16.63 -5.07 0.97
CA VAL A 13 -16.20 -5.06 -0.43
C VAL A 13 -16.23 -3.63 -0.96
N GLU A 14 -15.06 -3.10 -1.30
CA GLU A 14 -14.93 -1.85 -2.05
C GLU A 14 -14.75 -2.14 -3.55
N LYS A 15 -15.54 -1.45 -4.38
CA LYS A 15 -15.54 -1.64 -5.84
C LYS A 15 -14.82 -0.49 -6.52
N TYR A 16 -13.80 -0.80 -7.31
CA TYR A 16 -13.09 0.12 -8.19
C TYR A 16 -13.31 -0.27 -9.66
N GLU A 17 -12.86 0.55 -10.60
CA GLU A 17 -13.07 0.36 -12.04
C GLU A 17 -12.63 -1.04 -12.55
N SER A 18 -11.50 -1.56 -12.06
CA SER A 18 -10.90 -2.80 -12.58
C SER A 18 -10.77 -3.93 -11.57
N VAL A 19 -11.00 -3.66 -10.28
CA VAL A 19 -10.80 -4.62 -9.19
C VAL A 19 -11.75 -4.34 -8.04
N GLN A 20 -12.03 -5.36 -7.24
CA GLN A 20 -12.72 -5.21 -5.96
C GLN A 20 -11.73 -5.57 -4.84
N HIS A 21 -11.78 -4.82 -3.74
CA HIS A 21 -10.93 -5.06 -2.57
C HIS A 21 -11.78 -5.46 -1.37
N LEU A 22 -11.29 -6.44 -0.60
CA LEU A 22 -11.82 -6.76 0.71
C LEU A 22 -11.10 -5.89 1.75
N VAL A 23 -11.82 -4.95 2.36
CA VAL A 23 -11.26 -3.88 3.20
C VAL A 23 -11.79 -4.01 4.63
N SER A 24 -10.97 -3.64 5.59
CA SER A 24 -11.39 -3.46 6.98
C SER A 24 -10.85 -2.14 7.49
N ASN A 25 -11.68 -1.38 8.19
CA ASN A 25 -11.33 -0.08 8.74
C ASN A 25 -11.02 -0.20 10.23
N VAL A 26 -9.85 0.30 10.63
CA VAL A 26 -9.37 0.31 12.00
C VAL A 26 -9.18 1.75 12.45
N LYS A 27 -9.75 2.12 13.59
CA LYS A 27 -9.63 3.46 14.17
C LYS A 27 -9.19 3.36 15.62
N GLY A 28 -8.62 4.43 16.15
CA GLY A 28 -8.25 4.55 17.55
C GLY A 28 -7.88 5.99 17.89
N ARG A 29 -7.76 6.28 19.18
CA ARG A 29 -7.32 7.60 19.64
C ARG A 29 -5.81 7.59 19.82
N LEU A 30 -5.12 8.57 19.26
CA LEU A 30 -3.69 8.76 19.48
C LEU A 30 -3.43 9.11 20.96
N ALA A 31 -2.26 8.76 21.51
CA ALA A 31 -1.92 9.19 22.88
C ALA A 31 -1.65 10.69 22.92
N GLU A 32 -1.94 11.36 24.05
CA GLU A 32 -1.86 12.82 24.17
C GLU A 32 -0.47 13.41 23.87
N ASN A 33 0.59 12.62 24.09
CA ASN A 33 1.98 13.02 23.88
C ASN A 33 2.52 12.67 22.48
N LEU A 34 1.66 12.22 21.56
CA LEU A 34 2.05 11.81 20.21
C LEU A 34 1.32 12.65 19.16
N ASP A 35 1.97 12.84 18.02
CA ASP A 35 1.41 13.52 16.85
C ASP A 35 1.20 12.55 15.66
N ALA A 36 0.63 13.10 14.58
CA ALA A 36 0.35 12.33 13.37
C ALA A 36 1.61 11.73 12.72
N LEU A 37 2.77 12.39 12.83
CA LEU A 37 4.03 11.87 12.30
C LEU A 37 4.56 10.71 13.14
N ASN A 38 4.35 10.72 14.46
CA ASN A 38 4.62 9.55 15.29
C ASN A 38 3.75 8.36 14.88
N ALA A 39 2.46 8.61 14.61
CA ALA A 39 1.54 7.58 14.14
C ALA A 39 1.96 7.01 12.76
N TYR A 40 2.35 7.89 11.83
CA TYR A 40 2.89 7.46 10.53
C TYR A 40 4.19 6.67 10.69
N LEU A 41 5.12 7.14 11.53
CA LEU A 41 6.40 6.46 11.75
C LEU A 41 6.22 5.04 12.31
N ALA A 42 5.27 4.85 13.22
CA ALA A 42 4.95 3.54 13.78
C ALA A 42 4.28 2.60 12.76
N THR A 43 3.60 3.14 11.74
CA THR A 43 2.81 2.36 10.78
C THR A 43 3.43 2.26 9.40
N MET A 44 4.48 3.05 9.11
CA MET A 44 5.13 3.17 7.79
C MET A 44 5.44 1.80 7.18
N ASN A 45 5.47 1.77 5.85
CA ASN A 45 5.54 0.55 5.05
C ASN A 45 4.40 -0.38 5.45
N MET A 46 3.22 -0.05 4.92
CA MET A 46 1.95 -0.65 5.29
C MET A 46 2.00 -2.17 5.06
N GLY A 47 1.43 -2.93 6.00
CA GLY A 47 1.50 -4.39 6.01
C GLY A 47 0.99 -5.04 4.72
N THR A 48 0.08 -4.38 4.02
CA THR A 48 -0.46 -4.80 2.72
C THR A 48 0.57 -4.83 1.60
N LEU A 49 1.65 -4.05 1.68
CA LEU A 49 2.73 -4.01 0.68
C LEU A 49 4.02 -4.69 1.16
N THR A 50 4.08 -5.09 2.42
CA THR A 50 5.21 -5.83 2.98
C THR A 50 4.86 -7.30 3.23
N GLY A 51 3.89 -7.57 4.08
CA GLY A 51 3.62 -8.88 4.67
C GLY A 51 3.75 -8.89 6.19
N ALA A 52 3.61 -10.08 6.78
CA ALA A 52 3.65 -10.31 8.22
C ALA A 52 4.50 -11.56 8.55
N PRO A 53 5.37 -11.53 9.57
CA PRO A 53 5.79 -10.36 10.36
C PRO A 53 6.50 -9.28 9.53
N LYS A 54 6.17 -8.00 9.76
CA LYS A 54 6.53 -6.87 8.86
C LYS A 54 8.03 -6.79 8.56
N ILE A 55 8.87 -6.86 9.58
CA ILE A 55 10.33 -6.71 9.43
C ILE A 55 10.93 -7.86 8.62
N GLU A 56 10.54 -9.10 8.91
CA GLU A 56 11.05 -10.27 8.18
C GLU A 56 10.56 -10.29 6.73
N ALA A 57 9.30 -9.94 6.50
CA ALA A 57 8.77 -9.80 5.14
C ALA A 57 9.55 -8.74 4.34
N MET A 58 9.86 -7.58 4.94
CA MET A 58 10.68 -6.54 4.29
C MET A 58 12.12 -7.03 3.98
N LYS A 59 12.72 -7.84 4.85
CA LYS A 59 14.05 -8.43 4.58
C LYS A 59 14.02 -9.38 3.38
N LEU A 60 13.00 -10.26 3.32
CA LEU A 60 12.82 -11.20 2.20
C LEU A 60 12.56 -10.45 0.89
N ILE A 61 11.68 -9.45 0.92
CA ILE A 61 11.45 -8.54 -0.22
C ILE A 61 12.77 -7.92 -0.68
N ARG A 62 13.57 -7.41 0.25
CA ARG A 62 14.84 -6.76 -0.09
C ARG A 62 15.86 -7.73 -0.70
N LEU A 63 15.84 -8.98 -0.27
CA LEU A 63 16.70 -10.06 -0.77
C LEU A 63 16.29 -10.49 -2.19
N LEU A 64 14.98 -10.60 -2.44
CA LEU A 64 14.42 -11.10 -3.70
C LEU A 64 14.33 -10.01 -4.78
N GLU A 65 14.14 -8.75 -4.39
CA GLU A 65 14.04 -7.65 -5.33
C GLU A 65 15.42 -7.05 -5.65
N ASN A 66 15.80 -7.08 -6.93
CA ASN A 66 17.09 -6.57 -7.42
C ASN A 66 17.18 -5.03 -7.45
N SER A 67 16.14 -4.31 -7.03
CA SER A 67 16.10 -2.85 -7.07
C SER A 67 15.37 -2.27 -5.86
N LYS A 68 15.72 -1.04 -5.48
CA LYS A 68 14.95 -0.28 -4.48
C LYS A 68 13.55 -0.03 -5.02
N ARG A 69 12.54 -0.09 -4.15
CA ARG A 69 11.13 0.16 -4.54
C ARG A 69 10.85 1.61 -4.94
N GLY A 70 11.67 2.56 -4.49
CA GLY A 70 11.50 3.98 -4.81
C GLY A 70 10.15 4.48 -4.31
N TYR A 71 9.31 4.97 -5.21
CA TYR A 71 7.98 5.43 -4.87
C TYR A 71 7.06 4.29 -4.43
N TYR A 72 7.21 3.06 -4.95
CA TYR A 72 6.22 1.98 -4.78
C TYR A 72 6.12 1.49 -3.33
N GLY A 73 4.90 1.48 -2.79
CA GLY A 73 4.62 1.01 -1.43
C GLY A 73 5.08 1.97 -0.31
N GLY A 74 5.56 3.15 -0.69
CA GLY A 74 5.71 4.31 0.20
C GLY A 74 4.36 5.02 0.42
N ALA A 75 4.42 6.33 0.60
CA ALA A 75 3.21 7.13 0.78
C ALA A 75 3.32 8.52 0.12
N VAL A 76 2.19 9.00 -0.36
CA VAL A 76 1.95 10.42 -0.67
C VAL A 76 1.03 10.95 0.42
N MET A 77 1.38 12.08 1.01
CA MET A 77 0.71 12.61 2.19
C MET A 77 0.73 14.13 2.21
N TYR A 78 -0.17 14.71 2.98
CA TYR A 78 -0.10 16.10 3.40
C TYR A 78 -0.15 16.19 4.93
N LEU A 79 0.47 17.24 5.47
CA LEU A 79 0.39 17.62 6.87
C LEU A 79 0.10 19.11 6.92
N THR A 80 -0.96 19.50 7.63
CA THR A 80 -1.34 20.90 7.80
C THR A 80 -0.77 21.48 9.09
N VAL A 81 -0.78 22.81 9.20
CA VAL A 81 -0.34 23.53 10.42
C VAL A 81 -1.22 23.24 11.64
N ASP A 82 -2.50 22.89 11.43
CA ASP A 82 -3.43 22.44 12.47
C ASP A 82 -3.31 20.94 12.80
N GLY A 83 -2.29 20.26 12.25
CA GLY A 83 -1.96 18.87 12.58
C GLY A 83 -2.82 17.82 11.87
N LYS A 84 -3.62 18.20 10.86
CA LYS A 84 -4.34 17.23 10.04
C LYS A 84 -3.37 16.54 9.11
N PHE A 85 -3.46 15.23 9.09
CA PHE A 85 -2.60 14.37 8.30
C PHE A 85 -3.47 13.37 7.57
N ASP A 86 -3.21 13.22 6.28
CA ASP A 86 -3.77 12.16 5.47
C ASP A 86 -2.70 11.64 4.52
N SER A 87 -2.73 10.34 4.27
CA SER A 87 -1.76 9.66 3.43
C SER A 87 -2.39 8.51 2.69
N CYS A 88 -1.97 8.30 1.46
CA CYS A 88 -2.29 7.09 0.70
C CYS A 88 -1.02 6.28 0.44
N ILE A 89 -1.18 4.96 0.30
CA ILE A 89 -0.10 4.10 -0.17
C ILE A 89 0.10 4.37 -1.67
N THR A 90 1.34 4.54 -2.09
CA THR A 90 1.72 4.72 -3.49
C THR A 90 1.67 3.41 -4.28
N ILE A 91 0.44 3.02 -4.63
CA ILE A 91 0.13 1.93 -5.56
C ILE A 91 -0.69 2.47 -6.74
N ARG A 92 -0.83 1.67 -7.81
CA ARG A 92 -1.52 2.09 -9.05
C ARG A 92 -1.02 3.46 -9.54
N SER A 93 0.28 3.65 -9.42
CA SER A 93 0.98 4.90 -9.68
C SER A 93 2.17 4.62 -10.60
N LEU A 94 2.57 5.63 -11.36
CA LEU A 94 3.69 5.58 -12.28
C LEU A 94 4.71 6.68 -11.96
N GLN A 95 5.99 6.38 -12.11
CA GLN A 95 7.07 7.36 -12.06
C GLN A 95 7.54 7.65 -13.48
N ILE A 96 7.49 8.90 -13.92
CA ILE A 96 8.03 9.31 -15.21
C ILE A 96 9.44 9.86 -14.98
N LYS A 97 10.41 9.29 -15.69
CA LYS A 97 11.79 9.78 -15.72
C LYS A 97 12.36 9.57 -17.12
N ASP A 98 13.01 10.58 -17.68
CA ASP A 98 13.70 10.50 -18.98
C ASP A 98 12.82 9.88 -20.09
N HIS A 99 11.59 10.41 -20.24
CA HIS A 99 10.56 9.92 -21.18
C HIS A 99 10.14 8.46 -20.99
N THR A 100 10.52 7.82 -19.88
CA THR A 100 10.16 6.45 -19.54
C THR A 100 9.21 6.45 -18.34
N ALA A 101 8.06 5.78 -18.49
CA ALA A 101 7.13 5.55 -17.39
C ALA A 101 7.45 4.20 -16.73
N TYR A 102 7.77 4.22 -15.45
CA TYR A 102 8.01 3.04 -14.62
C TYR A 102 6.74 2.72 -13.84
N ILE A 103 6.24 1.50 -14.00
CA ILE A 103 5.10 0.97 -13.25
C ILE A 103 5.60 -0.21 -12.43
N ARG A 104 5.29 -0.21 -11.14
CA ARG A 104 5.57 -1.33 -10.24
C ARG A 104 4.28 -1.84 -9.62
N VAL A 105 4.13 -3.15 -9.60
CA VAL A 105 2.98 -3.89 -9.11
C VAL A 105 3.43 -5.09 -8.31
N GLY A 106 2.52 -5.67 -7.54
CA GLY A 106 2.77 -6.86 -6.74
C GLY A 106 1.48 -7.51 -6.28
N ALA A 107 1.62 -8.73 -5.78
CA ALA A 107 0.55 -9.54 -5.22
C ALA A 107 0.93 -10.00 -3.81
N GLY A 108 -0.07 -10.35 -3.01
CA GLY A 108 0.13 -10.80 -1.64
C GLY A 108 0.30 -12.31 -1.62
N ILE A 109 1.52 -12.79 -1.45
CA ILE A 109 1.81 -14.22 -1.47
C ILE A 109 1.47 -14.86 -0.12
N VAL A 110 0.64 -15.89 -0.15
CA VAL A 110 0.27 -16.73 1.00
C VAL A 110 0.60 -18.20 0.72
N HIS A 111 0.37 -19.08 1.70
CA HIS A 111 0.70 -20.50 1.58
C HIS A 111 0.04 -21.18 0.37
N ASP A 112 -1.23 -20.85 0.11
CA ASP A 112 -2.03 -21.45 -0.94
C ASP A 112 -1.97 -20.68 -2.28
N SER A 113 -1.05 -19.71 -2.40
CA SER A 113 -0.87 -18.92 -3.62
C SER A 113 -0.42 -19.81 -4.78
N ILE A 114 -0.97 -19.54 -5.97
CA ILE A 114 -0.62 -20.22 -7.22
C ILE A 114 0.20 -19.23 -8.07
N PRO A 115 1.48 -19.50 -8.35
CA PRO A 115 2.38 -18.52 -9.00
C PRO A 115 1.81 -17.85 -10.25
N GLU A 116 1.14 -18.63 -11.11
CA GLU A 116 0.53 -18.14 -12.34
C GLU A 116 -0.60 -17.15 -12.06
N LYS A 117 -1.47 -17.43 -11.08
CA LYS A 117 -2.57 -16.54 -10.70
C LYS A 117 -2.08 -15.25 -10.05
N GLU A 118 -1.04 -15.34 -9.24
CA GLU A 118 -0.44 -14.15 -8.62
C GLU A 118 0.19 -13.25 -9.69
N PHE A 119 0.82 -13.84 -10.71
CA PHE A 119 1.34 -13.09 -11.85
C PHE A 119 0.21 -12.41 -12.64
N GLU A 120 -0.85 -13.14 -13.00
CA GLU A 120 -2.05 -12.57 -13.66
C GLU A 120 -2.66 -11.42 -12.85
N GLU A 121 -2.73 -11.54 -11.52
CA GLU A 121 -3.17 -10.46 -10.65
C GLU A 121 -2.29 -9.22 -10.79
N THR A 122 -0.96 -9.37 -10.85
CA THR A 122 -0.07 -8.22 -11.07
C THR A 122 -0.30 -7.54 -12.41
N GLU A 123 -0.57 -8.30 -13.47
CA GLU A 123 -0.89 -7.75 -14.79
C GLU A 123 -2.21 -6.96 -14.76
N HIS A 124 -3.26 -7.51 -14.14
CA HIS A 124 -4.53 -6.79 -13.95
C HIS A 124 -4.36 -5.49 -13.15
N LYS A 125 -3.53 -5.50 -12.11
CA LYS A 125 -3.21 -4.30 -11.33
C LYS A 125 -2.49 -3.25 -12.19
N ALA A 126 -1.54 -3.67 -13.02
CA ALA A 126 -0.80 -2.79 -13.92
C ALA A 126 -1.67 -2.19 -15.03
N GLY A 127 -2.70 -2.93 -15.46
CA GLY A 127 -3.60 -2.55 -16.55
C GLY A 127 -4.18 -1.14 -16.40
N SER A 128 -4.53 -0.72 -15.18
CA SER A 128 -5.03 0.64 -14.91
C SER A 128 -4.05 1.75 -15.31
N CYS A 129 -2.76 1.61 -14.96
CA CYS A 129 -1.73 2.57 -15.34
C CYS A 129 -1.39 2.48 -16.83
N LEU A 130 -1.36 1.27 -17.39
CA LEU A 130 -1.06 1.06 -18.81
C LEU A 130 -2.12 1.69 -19.71
N ARG A 131 -3.42 1.55 -19.37
CA ARG A 131 -4.52 2.22 -20.09
C ARG A 131 -4.38 3.73 -20.08
N ALA A 132 -4.04 4.31 -18.92
CA ALA A 132 -3.82 5.75 -18.80
C ALA A 132 -2.68 6.27 -19.69
N ILE A 133 -1.61 5.48 -19.90
CA ILE A 133 -0.51 5.83 -20.80
C ILE A 133 -0.91 5.66 -22.27
N TYR A 134 -1.54 4.54 -22.61
CA TYR A 134 -1.87 4.20 -24.00
C TYR A 134 -3.12 4.90 -24.54
N GLY A 135 -3.91 5.55 -23.68
CA GLY A 135 -5.14 6.26 -24.08
C GLY A 135 -6.25 5.33 -24.58
N LYS A 136 -6.33 4.10 -24.05
CA LYS A 136 -7.39 3.12 -24.36
C LYS A 136 -8.28 2.88 -23.16
#